data_AF-A0A9Q3KV02-F1
#
_entry.id   AF-A0A9Q3KV02-F1
#
_cell.length_a   1.000
_cell.length_b   1.000
_cell.length_c   1.000
_cell.angle_alpha   90.00
_cell.angle_beta   90.00
_cell.angle_gamma   90.00
#
_symmetry.space_group_name_H-M   'P 1'
#
loop_
_entity.id
_entity.type
_entity.pdbx_description
1 polymer ?
#
loop_
_entity_poly.entity_id
_entity_poly.type
_entity_poly.pdbx_seq_one_letter_code
_entity_poly.pdbx_strand_id
1 'polypeptide(L)'
;MGHISEDRTKERVASTAWWPKWEQELSEYINTCETCQKANGKNRKKYGLLQHIEEPKHPWETINMDWVTGLVPGGKGNYNALLIIVDRFSKSMRFLPCHKEDTAMDTALLFWNNIISTCGVPKIIISDRDPKFTSESWTNLYDMLGTKLSFSTYYHPQTDGQAEMMIQTMEDILRRFCAYGMEYKNHEGYTHNWVTLLPAVQLAYNTSQHSTTGKAPSLVEKGWNPLLPVDHLKKNLLTIHPTAKDFHEMWKRACDTDFKCIAEPKEYNKQRWDKTHMEPDFKEGDQMLASKLNFNYHEGTKKMRESFVGPLTIIRLIGKNAVEVKLTEEFSRKHPVFPVSLVKP
;
A
#
# COMPACT_ATOMS: atom_id res chain seq x y z
N MET A 1 36.83 18.06 -10.60
CA MET A 1 36.11 18.96 -9.67
C MET A 1 34.76 18.36 -9.33
N GLY A 2 34.61 17.76 -8.15
CA GLY A 2 33.39 17.64 -7.33
C GLY A 2 32.07 17.02 -7.83
N HIS A 3 31.76 16.92 -9.13
CA HIS A 3 30.42 16.51 -9.63
C HIS A 3 29.26 17.21 -8.88
N ILE A 4 29.38 18.53 -8.73
CA ILE A 4 28.44 19.38 -7.99
C ILE A 4 27.17 19.67 -8.79
N SER A 5 26.12 20.19 -8.14
CA SER A 5 24.83 20.45 -8.79
C SER A 5 24.96 21.36 -10.03
N GLU A 6 24.01 21.23 -10.95
CA GLU A 6 23.97 22.02 -12.18
C GLU A 6 24.01 23.53 -11.90
N ASP A 7 23.22 24.01 -10.94
CA ASP A 7 23.19 25.42 -10.55
C ASP A 7 24.55 25.94 -10.08
N ARG A 8 25.28 25.16 -9.27
CA ARG A 8 26.62 25.54 -8.79
C ARG A 8 27.67 25.46 -9.89
N THR A 9 27.48 24.55 -10.85
CA THR A 9 28.37 24.45 -12.02
C THR A 9 28.14 25.66 -12.93
N LYS A 10 26.88 26.05 -13.15
CA LYS A 10 26.50 27.25 -13.90
C LYS A 10 27.07 28.52 -13.26
N GLU A 11 26.91 28.69 -11.95
CA GLU A 11 27.45 29.82 -11.21
C GLU A 11 28.98 29.94 -11.35
N ARG A 12 29.68 28.81 -11.28
CA ARG A 12 31.15 28.78 -11.39
C ARG A 12 31.63 29.07 -12.82
N VAL A 13 30.96 28.52 -13.83
CA VAL A 13 31.27 28.82 -15.24
C VAL A 13 30.99 30.29 -15.54
N ALA A 14 29.85 30.82 -15.10
CA ALA A 14 29.51 32.24 -15.23
C ALA A 14 30.57 33.18 -14.63
N SER A 15 31.24 32.77 -13.55
CA SER A 15 32.32 33.56 -12.93
C SER A 15 33.67 33.51 -13.67
N THR A 16 33.86 32.60 -14.63
CA THR A 16 35.18 32.35 -15.25
C THR A 16 35.19 32.36 -16.77
N ALA A 17 34.07 32.09 -17.43
CA ALA A 17 33.99 32.03 -18.88
C ALA A 17 32.57 32.38 -19.39
N TRP A 18 32.49 32.84 -20.62
CA TRP A 18 31.22 33.11 -21.30
C TRP A 18 31.33 32.79 -22.79
N TRP A 19 30.31 32.12 -23.34
CA TRP A 19 30.15 31.90 -24.79
C TRP A 19 28.66 31.76 -25.16
N PRO A 20 28.26 31.94 -26.44
CA PRO A 20 26.86 31.77 -26.84
C PRO A 20 26.35 30.36 -26.51
N LYS A 21 25.16 30.26 -25.90
CA LYS A 21 24.53 28.99 -25.47
C LYS A 21 25.30 28.18 -24.41
N TRP A 22 26.25 28.79 -23.71
CA TRP A 22 27.06 28.12 -22.69
C TRP A 22 26.23 27.39 -21.62
N GLU A 23 25.09 27.96 -21.20
CA GLU A 23 24.20 27.32 -20.24
C GLU A 23 23.57 26.04 -20.80
N GLN A 24 23.17 26.05 -22.08
CA GLN A 24 22.56 24.90 -22.75
C GLN A 24 23.60 23.79 -22.95
N GLU A 25 24.77 24.12 -23.47
CA GLU A 25 25.86 23.16 -23.68
C GLU A 25 26.35 22.57 -22.35
N LEU A 26 26.38 23.37 -21.28
CA LEU A 26 26.71 22.89 -19.95
C LEU A 26 25.63 21.95 -19.39
N SER A 27 24.36 22.26 -19.57
CA SER A 27 23.25 21.35 -19.23
C SER A 27 23.34 20.04 -20.02
N GLU A 28 23.63 20.09 -21.33
CA GLU A 28 23.81 18.91 -22.17
C GLU A 28 25.01 18.06 -21.72
N TYR A 29 26.14 18.69 -21.38
CA TYR A 29 27.31 18.00 -20.83
C TYR A 29 27.03 17.33 -19.47
N ILE A 30 26.32 18.00 -18.56
CA ILE A 30 25.95 17.43 -17.25
C ILE A 30 24.96 16.27 -17.42
N ASN A 31 24.04 16.38 -18.39
CA ASN A 31 23.07 15.33 -18.71
C ASN A 31 23.72 14.08 -19.32
N THR A 32 24.85 14.23 -20.02
CA THR A 32 25.63 13.11 -20.60
C THR A 32 26.74 12.58 -19.69
N CYS A 33 27.04 13.26 -18.58
CA CYS A 33 28.08 12.84 -17.63
C CYS A 33 27.70 11.57 -16.86
N GLU A 34 28.32 10.45 -17.24
CA GLU A 34 28.06 9.12 -16.66
C GLU A 34 28.16 9.08 -15.13
N THR A 35 29.21 9.68 -14.55
CA THR A 35 29.43 9.71 -13.09
C THR A 35 28.33 10.46 -12.35
N CYS A 36 27.90 11.63 -12.86
CA CYS A 36 26.78 12.40 -12.29
C CYS A 36 25.47 11.63 -12.41
N GLN A 37 25.23 10.99 -13.56
CA GLN A 37 24.04 10.19 -13.79
C GLN A 37 24.01 8.97 -12.86
N LYS A 38 25.12 8.26 -12.66
CA LYS A 38 25.14 7.10 -11.76
C LYS A 38 25.01 7.50 -10.29
N ALA A 39 25.54 8.65 -9.88
CA ALA A 39 25.56 9.10 -8.47
C ALA A 39 24.25 9.77 -8.00
N ASN A 40 23.62 10.61 -8.80
CA ASN A 40 22.47 11.42 -8.37
C ASN A 40 21.17 10.61 -8.24
N GLY A 41 20.55 10.65 -7.05
CA GLY A 41 19.24 10.06 -6.76
C GLY A 41 18.08 10.80 -7.46
N LYS A 42 16.95 10.11 -7.67
CA LYS A 42 15.81 10.62 -8.45
C LYS A 42 15.20 11.90 -7.82
N ASN A 43 15.14 12.98 -8.59
CA ASN A 43 14.21 14.11 -8.39
C ASN A 43 13.00 14.08 -9.34
N ARG A 44 12.81 13.00 -10.12
CA ARG A 44 11.67 12.85 -11.05
C ARG A 44 10.57 11.97 -10.47
N LYS A 45 9.32 12.30 -10.80
CA LYS A 45 8.12 11.51 -10.58
C LYS A 45 8.34 10.05 -11.05
N LYS A 46 7.82 9.07 -10.31
CA LYS A 46 7.99 7.64 -10.67
C LYS A 46 7.13 7.34 -11.91
N TYR A 47 7.68 6.66 -12.90
CA TYR A 47 6.93 6.20 -14.07
C TYR A 47 6.11 4.95 -13.75
N GLY A 48 4.91 4.83 -14.32
CA GLY A 48 4.11 3.59 -14.35
C GLY A 48 2.62 3.81 -14.14
N LEU A 49 1.81 3.18 -14.99
CA LEU A 49 0.35 3.10 -14.89
C LEU A 49 -0.05 1.93 -13.97
N LEU A 50 -1.25 1.96 -13.36
CA LEU A 50 -1.78 0.79 -12.67
C LEU A 50 -1.98 -0.36 -13.68
N GLN A 51 -1.46 -1.55 -13.40
CA GLN A 51 -1.90 -2.74 -14.14
C GLN A 51 -3.29 -3.16 -13.65
N HIS A 52 -4.19 -3.39 -14.59
CA HIS A 52 -5.50 -3.96 -14.32
C HIS A 52 -5.32 -5.47 -14.07
N ILE A 53 -5.34 -5.88 -12.81
CA ILE A 53 -5.85 -7.23 -12.49
C ILE A 53 -7.32 -7.23 -12.95
N GLU A 54 -7.77 -8.29 -13.62
CA GLU A 54 -9.18 -8.43 -14.01
C GLU A 54 -10.06 -8.16 -12.80
N GLU A 55 -11.03 -7.27 -12.95
CA GLU A 55 -11.93 -6.96 -11.85
C GLU A 55 -12.77 -8.21 -11.54
N PRO A 56 -12.86 -8.60 -10.26
CA PRO A 56 -13.71 -9.72 -9.87
C PRO A 56 -15.16 -9.46 -10.31
N LYS A 57 -15.92 -10.53 -10.57
CA LYS A 57 -17.32 -10.42 -11.01
C LYS A 57 -18.29 -10.56 -9.84
N HIS A 58 -17.83 -11.15 -8.74
CA HIS A 58 -18.62 -11.40 -7.56
C HIS A 58 -17.92 -10.92 -6.29
N PRO A 59 -18.68 -10.53 -5.24
CA PRO A 59 -18.13 -10.27 -3.91
C PRO A 59 -17.30 -11.45 -3.43
N TRP A 60 -16.17 -11.15 -2.78
CA TRP A 60 -15.28 -12.13 -2.12
C TRP A 60 -14.57 -13.11 -3.05
N GLU A 61 -14.69 -12.94 -4.38
CA GLU A 61 -13.98 -13.76 -5.36
C GLU A 61 -12.47 -13.52 -5.34
N THR A 62 -12.07 -12.25 -5.19
CA THR A 62 -10.67 -11.85 -5.05
C THR A 62 -10.54 -10.94 -3.84
N ILE A 63 -9.66 -11.31 -2.93
CA ILE A 63 -9.39 -10.53 -1.72
C ILE A 63 -7.95 -10.07 -1.66
N ASN A 64 -7.74 -8.96 -0.98
CA ASN A 64 -6.44 -8.46 -0.61
C ASN A 64 -6.27 -8.55 0.91
N MET A 65 -5.10 -9.00 1.34
CA MET A 65 -4.79 -9.22 2.75
C MET A 65 -3.46 -8.58 3.11
N ASP A 66 -3.38 -7.96 4.28
CA ASP A 66 -2.14 -7.41 4.81
C ASP A 66 -2.08 -7.44 6.35
N TRP A 67 -0.88 -7.54 6.89
CA TRP A 67 -0.63 -7.55 8.33
C TRP A 67 -0.17 -6.19 8.84
N VAL A 68 -0.93 -5.63 9.79
CA VAL A 68 -0.43 -4.54 10.61
C VAL A 68 0.18 -5.13 11.87
N THR A 69 1.50 -5.03 12.00
CA THR A 69 2.25 -5.55 13.16
C THR A 69 2.84 -4.42 14.00
N GLY A 70 3.24 -4.74 15.23
CA GLY A 70 3.84 -3.76 16.15
C GLY A 70 2.81 -2.84 16.82
N LEU A 71 1.56 -3.29 16.90
CA LEU A 71 0.52 -2.60 17.66
C LEU A 71 0.76 -2.83 19.16
N VAL A 72 0.38 -1.84 19.98
CA VAL A 72 0.38 -2.02 21.43
C VAL A 72 -0.61 -3.14 21.81
N PRO A 73 -0.25 -4.05 22.74
CA PRO A 73 -1.16 -5.11 23.16
C PRO A 73 -2.54 -4.57 23.55
N GLY A 74 -3.58 -5.10 22.92
CA GLY A 74 -4.95 -4.63 23.07
C GLY A 74 -5.95 -5.76 23.30
N GLY A 75 -7.05 -5.42 23.95
CA GLY A 75 -8.16 -6.32 24.26
C GLY A 75 -7.86 -7.28 25.42
N LYS A 76 -8.85 -8.10 25.77
CA LYS A 76 -8.65 -9.18 26.76
C LYS A 76 -7.64 -10.24 26.28
N GLY A 77 -7.46 -10.36 24.96
CA GLY A 77 -6.54 -11.30 24.33
C GLY A 77 -5.10 -10.79 24.19
N ASN A 78 -4.79 -9.55 24.60
CA ASN A 78 -3.47 -8.92 24.39
C ASN A 78 -2.98 -9.02 22.93
N TYR A 79 -3.88 -8.79 21.97
CA TYR A 79 -3.57 -8.81 20.55
C TYR A 79 -2.55 -7.72 20.23
N ASN A 80 -1.51 -8.06 19.47
CA ASN A 80 -0.39 -7.17 19.12
C ASN A 80 -0.22 -7.00 17.60
N ALA A 81 -1.11 -7.61 16.82
CA ALA A 81 -1.17 -7.51 15.38
C ALA A 81 -2.63 -7.54 14.89
N LEU A 82 -2.83 -7.17 13.63
CA LEU A 82 -4.13 -7.08 12.99
C LEU A 82 -4.03 -7.55 11.54
N LEU A 83 -4.89 -8.51 11.16
CA LEU A 83 -5.09 -8.88 9.77
C LEU A 83 -6.15 -7.96 9.15
N ILE A 84 -5.77 -7.25 8.09
CA ILE A 84 -6.71 -6.47 7.28
C ILE A 84 -7.05 -7.30 6.05
N ILE A 85 -8.35 -7.43 5.75
CA ILE A 85 -8.84 -8.13 4.57
C ILE A 85 -9.82 -7.23 3.84
N VAL A 86 -9.61 -7.04 2.54
CA VAL A 86 -10.43 -6.20 1.67
C VAL A 86 -10.91 -7.02 0.49
N ASP A 87 -12.22 -7.05 0.28
CA ASP A 87 -12.81 -7.58 -0.94
C ASP A 87 -12.61 -6.61 -2.11
N ARG A 88 -12.00 -7.07 -3.21
CA ARG A 88 -11.75 -6.21 -4.37
C ARG A 88 -13.02 -5.81 -5.11
N PHE A 89 -14.10 -6.58 -5.01
CA PHE A 89 -15.33 -6.25 -5.72
C PHE A 89 -16.12 -5.16 -4.99
N SER A 90 -16.59 -5.47 -3.78
CA SER A 90 -17.43 -4.58 -2.99
C SER A 90 -16.65 -3.47 -2.28
N LYS A 91 -15.34 -3.63 -2.14
CA LYS A 91 -14.46 -2.82 -1.28
C LYS A 91 -14.80 -2.99 0.20
N SER A 92 -15.54 -4.04 0.56
CA SER A 92 -15.85 -4.36 1.96
C SER A 92 -14.61 -4.81 2.70
N MET A 93 -14.48 -4.35 3.93
CA MET A 93 -13.31 -4.57 4.75
C MET A 93 -13.64 -5.40 6.00
N ARG A 94 -12.66 -6.20 6.44
CA ARG A 94 -12.66 -6.94 7.69
C ARG A 94 -11.36 -6.71 8.46
N PHE A 95 -11.50 -6.51 9.77
CA PHE A 95 -10.40 -6.39 10.72
C PHE A 95 -10.39 -7.58 11.65
N LEU A 96 -9.33 -8.38 11.63
CA LEU A 96 -9.19 -9.57 12.48
C LEU A 96 -8.00 -9.40 13.45
N PRO A 97 -8.25 -9.05 14.72
CA PRO A 97 -7.22 -8.96 15.75
C PRO A 97 -6.53 -10.30 15.94
N CYS A 98 -5.21 -10.28 16.07
CA CYS A 98 -4.39 -11.48 16.10
C CYS A 98 -3.09 -11.25 16.88
N HIS A 99 -2.22 -12.26 16.89
CA HIS A 99 -0.87 -12.15 17.41
C HIS A 99 0.17 -12.24 16.30
N LYS A 100 1.25 -11.49 16.43
CA LYS A 100 2.41 -11.58 15.54
C LYS A 100 3.01 -12.99 15.60
N GLU A 101 2.89 -13.65 16.74
CA GLU A 101 3.38 -14.98 17.04
C GLU A 101 2.44 -16.11 16.56
N ASP A 102 1.25 -15.77 16.04
CA ASP A 102 0.28 -16.76 15.56
C ASP A 102 0.91 -17.69 14.52
N THR A 103 0.66 -18.98 14.69
CA THR A 103 1.12 -20.01 13.74
C THR A 103 0.31 -19.95 12.45
N ALA A 104 0.77 -20.68 11.43
CA ALA A 104 0.02 -20.84 10.19
C ALA A 104 -1.38 -21.44 10.42
N MET A 105 -1.51 -22.36 11.39
CA MET A 105 -2.79 -22.99 11.72
C MET A 105 -3.73 -22.01 12.45
N ASP A 106 -3.21 -21.22 13.39
CA ASP A 106 -3.99 -20.18 14.08
C ASP A 106 -4.53 -19.17 13.06
N THR A 107 -3.68 -18.76 12.11
CA THR A 107 -4.05 -17.86 11.03
C THR A 107 -5.13 -18.47 10.12
N ALA A 108 -4.99 -19.76 9.76
CA ALA A 108 -5.97 -20.46 8.95
C ALA A 108 -7.33 -20.58 9.66
N LEU A 109 -7.35 -20.87 10.97
CA LEU A 109 -8.56 -20.90 11.78
C LEU A 109 -9.21 -19.52 11.92
N LEU A 110 -8.39 -18.48 12.14
CA LEU A 110 -8.85 -17.09 12.18
C LEU A 110 -9.54 -16.71 10.86
N PHE A 111 -8.93 -17.06 9.73
CA PHE A 111 -9.48 -16.81 8.41
C PHE A 111 -10.75 -17.64 8.14
N TRP A 112 -10.75 -18.93 8.51
CA TRP A 112 -11.92 -19.79 8.38
C TRP A 112 -13.13 -19.23 9.13
N ASN A 113 -12.94 -18.89 10.41
CA ASN A 113 -14.02 -18.47 11.30
C ASN A 113 -14.65 -17.13 10.90
N ASN A 114 -13.89 -16.24 10.27
CA ASN A 114 -14.34 -14.88 9.99
C ASN A 114 -14.64 -14.61 8.51
N ILE A 115 -13.96 -15.31 7.60
CA ILE A 115 -14.09 -15.09 6.16
C ILE A 115 -14.76 -16.27 5.49
N ILE A 116 -14.18 -17.47 5.54
CA ILE A 116 -14.71 -18.61 4.78
C ILE A 116 -16.11 -18.99 5.25
N SER A 117 -16.35 -18.99 6.55
CA SER A 117 -17.65 -19.33 7.15
C SER A 117 -18.78 -18.36 6.76
N THR A 118 -18.46 -17.11 6.40
CA THR A 118 -19.45 -16.05 6.13
C THR A 118 -19.54 -15.66 4.66
N CYS A 119 -18.43 -15.76 3.94
CA CYS A 119 -18.26 -15.25 2.58
C CYS A 119 -17.93 -16.36 1.56
N GLY A 120 -17.54 -17.54 2.04
CA GLY A 120 -17.05 -18.63 1.20
C GLY A 120 -15.55 -18.55 0.92
N VAL A 121 -15.05 -19.54 0.18
CA VAL A 121 -13.63 -19.64 -0.19
C VAL A 121 -13.35 -18.68 -1.37
N PRO A 122 -12.41 -17.73 -1.24
CA PRO A 122 -12.03 -16.85 -2.34
C PRO A 122 -11.33 -17.64 -3.46
N LYS A 123 -11.45 -17.19 -4.71
CA LYS A 123 -10.69 -17.79 -5.82
C LYS A 123 -9.25 -17.32 -5.85
N ILE A 124 -9.01 -16.07 -5.47
CA ILE A 124 -7.69 -15.43 -5.50
C ILE A 124 -7.47 -14.70 -4.18
N ILE A 125 -6.35 -14.99 -3.52
CA ILE A 125 -5.86 -14.23 -2.37
C ILE A 125 -4.61 -13.48 -2.82
N ILE A 126 -4.65 -12.17 -2.68
CA ILE A 126 -3.51 -11.30 -2.94
C ILE A 126 -2.97 -10.81 -1.60
N SER A 127 -1.70 -11.08 -1.33
CA SER A 127 -1.05 -10.67 -0.09
C SER A 127 0.39 -10.24 -0.35
N ASP A 128 1.03 -9.63 0.64
CA ASP A 128 2.47 -9.46 0.62
C ASP A 128 3.20 -10.81 0.79
N ARG A 129 4.54 -10.77 0.80
CA ARG A 129 5.38 -11.94 1.02
C ARG A 129 5.70 -12.16 2.50
N ASP A 130 4.78 -11.85 3.40
CA ASP A 130 4.96 -12.19 4.81
C ASP A 130 5.23 -13.72 4.95
N PRO A 131 6.20 -14.14 5.79
CA PRO A 131 6.50 -15.54 6.01
C PRO A 131 5.28 -16.41 6.37
N LYS A 132 4.24 -15.84 6.99
CA LYS A 132 3.01 -16.56 7.32
C LYS A 132 2.24 -16.96 6.06
N PHE A 133 2.13 -16.06 5.09
CA PHE A 133 1.42 -16.30 3.83
C PHE A 133 2.22 -17.13 2.83
N THR A 134 3.55 -17.14 2.96
CA THR A 134 4.45 -17.93 2.11
C THR A 134 4.81 -19.29 2.72
N SER A 135 4.27 -19.61 3.90
CA SER A 135 4.51 -20.90 4.55
C SER A 135 3.95 -22.07 3.71
N GLU A 136 4.62 -23.22 3.80
CA GLU A 136 4.21 -24.44 3.10
C GLU A 136 2.79 -24.87 3.52
N SER A 137 2.48 -24.78 4.81
CA SER A 137 1.15 -25.10 5.35
C SER A 137 0.06 -24.22 4.73
N TRP A 138 0.28 -22.90 4.64
CA TRP A 138 -0.67 -21.97 4.03
C TRP A 138 -0.83 -22.25 2.53
N THR A 139 0.29 -22.43 1.83
CA THR A 139 0.28 -22.68 0.38
C THR A 139 -0.45 -23.98 0.04
N ASN A 140 -0.15 -25.08 0.73
CA ASN A 140 -0.81 -26.37 0.53
C ASN A 140 -2.30 -26.33 0.89
N LEU A 141 -2.67 -25.64 1.98
CA LEU A 141 -4.08 -25.50 2.37
C LEU A 141 -4.91 -24.85 1.26
N TYR A 142 -4.43 -23.73 0.71
CA TYR A 142 -5.18 -23.00 -0.31
C TYR A 142 -5.10 -23.66 -1.68
N ASP A 143 -4.03 -24.38 -2.00
CA ASP A 143 -3.98 -25.25 -3.19
C ASP A 143 -5.06 -26.36 -3.11
N MET A 144 -5.20 -27.01 -1.96
CA MET A 144 -6.28 -28.00 -1.73
C MET A 144 -7.69 -27.39 -1.83
N LEU A 145 -7.85 -26.12 -1.45
CA LEU A 145 -9.11 -25.38 -1.57
C LEU A 145 -9.34 -24.79 -2.97
N GLY A 146 -8.43 -25.00 -3.92
CA GLY A 146 -8.52 -24.45 -5.28
C GLY A 146 -8.37 -22.93 -5.33
N THR A 147 -7.76 -22.34 -4.32
CA THR A 147 -7.52 -20.90 -4.20
C THR A 147 -6.14 -20.53 -4.74
N LYS A 148 -6.08 -19.60 -5.69
CA LYS A 148 -4.82 -19.10 -6.23
C LYS A 148 -4.22 -18.06 -5.29
N LEU A 149 -3.05 -18.34 -4.74
CA LEU A 149 -2.27 -17.36 -4.00
C LEU A 149 -1.45 -16.49 -4.96
N SER A 150 -1.54 -15.18 -4.79
CA SER A 150 -0.85 -14.18 -5.60
C SER A 150 -0.06 -13.24 -4.69
N PHE A 151 1.24 -13.50 -4.52
CA PHE A 151 2.07 -12.66 -3.68
C PHE A 151 2.55 -11.41 -4.42
N SER A 152 2.27 -10.22 -3.87
CA SER A 152 2.87 -8.98 -4.34
C SER A 152 4.39 -9.07 -4.19
N THR A 153 5.15 -8.63 -5.20
CA THR A 153 6.60 -8.55 -5.03
C THR A 153 6.89 -7.30 -4.20
N TYR A 154 7.84 -7.42 -3.27
CA TYR A 154 8.29 -6.38 -2.31
C TYR A 154 8.61 -5.00 -2.94
N TYR A 155 8.60 -4.89 -4.28
CA TYR A 155 8.93 -3.70 -5.05
C TYR A 155 8.11 -3.54 -6.36
N HIS A 156 6.93 -4.16 -6.51
CA HIS A 156 6.00 -3.84 -7.62
C HIS A 156 4.69 -3.18 -7.17
N PRO A 157 4.75 -1.87 -6.82
CA PRO A 157 3.55 -1.08 -6.57
C PRO A 157 2.64 -0.87 -7.80
N GLN A 158 3.03 -1.44 -8.95
CA GLN A 158 2.36 -1.26 -10.23
C GLN A 158 1.37 -2.40 -10.55
N THR A 159 1.56 -3.61 -10.01
CA THR A 159 0.66 -4.75 -10.24
C THR A 159 -0.56 -4.72 -9.33
N ASP A 160 -0.48 -4.04 -8.19
CA ASP A 160 -1.52 -4.06 -7.15
C ASP A 160 -1.88 -2.67 -6.60
N GLY A 161 -1.64 -1.61 -7.38
CA GLY A 161 -1.78 -0.23 -6.92
C GLY A 161 -3.13 0.11 -6.30
N GLN A 162 -4.24 -0.52 -6.73
CA GLN A 162 -5.54 -0.32 -6.07
C GLN A 162 -5.59 -0.92 -4.67
N ALA A 163 -5.06 -2.12 -4.49
CA ALA A 163 -5.11 -2.75 -3.20
C ALA A 163 -4.04 -2.22 -2.25
N GLU A 164 -2.85 -1.89 -2.75
CA GLU A 164 -1.86 -1.15 -1.97
C GLU A 164 -2.41 0.20 -1.52
N MET A 165 -3.10 0.95 -2.40
CA MET A 165 -3.78 2.19 -1.99
C MET A 165 -4.88 1.95 -0.97
N MET A 166 -5.67 0.87 -1.10
CA MET A 166 -6.72 0.53 -0.14
C MET A 166 -6.13 0.17 1.21
N ILE A 167 -5.17 -0.74 1.24
CA ILE A 167 -4.48 -1.17 2.46
C ILE A 167 -3.78 0.01 3.13
N GLN A 168 -3.04 0.85 2.39
CA GLN A 168 -2.41 2.06 2.93
C GLN A 168 -3.45 3.05 3.49
N THR A 169 -4.58 3.22 2.80
CA THR A 169 -5.67 4.06 3.30
C THR A 169 -6.24 3.48 4.59
N MET A 170 -6.36 2.16 4.71
CA MET A 170 -6.83 1.50 5.93
C MET A 170 -5.82 1.59 7.06
N GLU A 171 -4.54 1.39 6.80
CA GLU A 171 -3.47 1.62 7.78
C GLU A 171 -3.49 3.06 8.29
N ASP A 172 -3.69 4.04 7.40
CA ASP A 172 -3.77 5.45 7.78
C ASP A 172 -5.03 5.76 8.59
N ILE A 173 -6.18 5.15 8.27
CA ILE A 173 -7.38 5.24 9.10
C ILE A 173 -7.09 4.66 10.48
N LEU A 174 -6.48 3.47 10.57
CA LEU A 174 -6.10 2.85 11.84
C LEU A 174 -5.09 3.68 12.62
N ARG A 175 -4.05 4.24 11.97
CA ARG A 175 -3.06 5.10 12.63
C ARG A 175 -3.70 6.36 13.18
N ARG A 176 -4.58 7.01 12.42
CA ARG A 176 -5.32 8.20 12.87
C ARG A 176 -6.27 7.83 14.00
N PHE A 177 -6.99 6.74 13.85
CA PHE A 177 -7.87 6.20 14.88
C PHE A 177 -7.12 5.95 16.19
N CYS A 178 -5.96 5.29 16.12
CA CYS A 178 -5.07 5.09 17.25
C CYS A 178 -4.50 6.42 17.79
N ALA A 179 -4.11 7.36 16.91
CA ALA A 179 -3.54 8.65 17.30
C ALA A 179 -4.55 9.61 17.97
N TYR A 180 -5.83 9.53 17.58
CA TYR A 180 -6.91 10.33 18.18
C TYR A 180 -7.40 9.78 19.53
N GLY A 181 -6.88 8.62 19.95
CA GLY A 181 -7.03 8.11 21.30
C GLY A 181 -7.19 6.59 21.30
N MET A 182 -6.09 5.86 21.53
CA MET A 182 -6.08 4.40 21.75
C MET A 182 -6.86 3.93 22.99
N GLU A 183 -7.54 4.84 23.69
CA GLU A 183 -8.14 4.62 24.99
C GLU A 183 -9.42 5.47 25.14
N TYR A 184 -10.60 4.84 25.13
CA TYR A 184 -11.81 5.46 25.68
C TYR A 184 -11.91 5.04 27.14
N LYS A 185 -11.80 6.00 28.07
CA LYS A 185 -12.05 5.77 29.49
C LYS A 185 -13.52 6.08 29.79
N ASN A 186 -14.26 5.08 30.28
CA ASN A 186 -15.60 5.30 30.78
C ASN A 186 -15.57 5.98 32.17
N HIS A 187 -16.74 6.32 32.71
CA HIS A 187 -16.85 7.02 34.00
C HIS A 187 -16.35 6.19 35.21
N GLU A 188 -16.22 4.87 35.04
CA GLU A 188 -15.71 3.93 36.05
C GLU A 188 -14.20 3.65 35.89
N GLY A 189 -13.53 4.27 34.90
CA GLY A 189 -12.09 4.14 34.66
C GLY A 189 -11.67 2.97 33.78
N TYR A 190 -12.61 2.24 33.17
CA TYR A 190 -12.31 1.20 32.18
C TYR A 190 -11.84 1.81 30.86
N THR A 191 -10.64 1.42 30.44
CA THR A 191 -10.07 1.77 29.14
C THR A 191 -10.51 0.79 28.06
N HIS A 192 -11.24 1.27 27.06
CA HIS A 192 -11.52 0.57 25.81
C HIS A 192 -10.40 0.86 24.81
N ASN A 193 -9.71 -0.19 24.40
CA ASN A 193 -8.57 -0.15 23.48
C ASN A 193 -8.98 -0.29 22.01
N TRP A 194 -8.00 -0.17 21.11
CA TRP A 194 -8.17 -0.27 19.66
C TRP A 194 -8.97 -1.52 19.24
N VAL A 195 -8.74 -2.68 19.85
CA VAL A 195 -9.45 -3.94 19.54
C VAL A 195 -10.96 -3.82 19.77
N THR A 196 -11.36 -3.14 20.85
CA THR A 196 -12.78 -2.98 21.22
C THR A 196 -13.51 -2.05 20.25
N LEU A 197 -12.76 -1.18 19.58
CA LEU A 197 -13.30 -0.15 18.71
C LEU A 197 -13.31 -0.55 17.23
N LEU A 198 -12.48 -1.54 16.82
CA LEU A 198 -12.42 -2.04 15.44
C LEU A 198 -13.79 -2.36 14.80
N PRO A 199 -14.76 -2.97 15.51
CA PRO A 199 -16.07 -3.23 14.92
C PRO A 199 -16.81 -1.95 14.51
N ALA A 200 -16.65 -0.86 15.26
CA ALA A 200 -17.25 0.43 14.92
C ALA A 200 -16.58 1.04 13.69
N VAL A 201 -15.24 0.96 13.60
CA VAL A 201 -14.47 1.41 12.42
C VAL A 201 -14.87 0.64 11.18
N GLN A 202 -14.95 -0.68 11.28
CA GLN A 202 -15.37 -1.55 10.19
C GLN A 202 -16.79 -1.24 9.73
N LEU A 203 -17.72 -0.99 10.66
CA LEU A 203 -19.09 -0.61 10.33
C LEU A 203 -19.12 0.74 9.62
N ALA A 204 -18.49 1.76 10.21
CA ALA A 204 -18.45 3.12 9.66
C ALA A 204 -17.88 3.16 8.25
N TYR A 205 -16.78 2.45 8.00
CA TYR A 205 -16.18 2.32 6.67
C TYR A 205 -17.12 1.61 5.69
N ASN A 206 -17.64 0.44 6.05
CA ASN A 206 -18.48 -0.37 5.15
C ASN A 206 -19.84 0.28 4.83
N THR A 207 -20.31 1.23 5.65
CA THR A 207 -21.52 2.03 5.35
C THR A 207 -21.23 3.36 4.67
N SER A 208 -19.96 3.76 4.57
CA SER A 208 -19.57 5.02 3.93
C SER A 208 -19.39 4.86 2.42
N GLN A 209 -19.77 5.88 1.65
CA GLN A 209 -19.65 5.85 0.19
C GLN A 209 -18.18 5.81 -0.26
N HIS A 210 -17.81 4.74 -0.95
CA HIS A 210 -16.48 4.57 -1.52
C HIS A 210 -16.36 5.30 -2.87
N SER A 211 -15.24 5.97 -3.12
CA SER A 211 -15.04 6.81 -4.33
C SER A 211 -15.05 6.00 -5.62
N THR A 212 -14.46 4.80 -5.61
CA THR A 212 -14.37 3.93 -6.80
C THR A 212 -15.72 3.35 -7.21
N THR A 213 -16.56 2.90 -6.27
CA THR A 213 -17.83 2.23 -6.57
C THR A 213 -19.01 3.20 -6.60
N GLY A 214 -18.84 4.42 -6.05
CA GLY A 214 -19.92 5.38 -5.86
C GLY A 214 -21.02 4.90 -4.89
N LYS A 215 -20.82 3.77 -4.21
CA LYS A 215 -21.78 3.14 -3.28
C LYS A 215 -21.05 2.76 -1.99
N ALA A 216 -21.82 2.51 -0.93
CA ALA A 216 -21.28 1.95 0.30
C ALA A 216 -20.87 0.49 0.09
N PRO A 217 -19.72 0.03 0.62
CA PRO A 217 -19.29 -1.37 0.47
C PRO A 217 -20.32 -2.40 0.92
N SER A 218 -21.02 -2.17 2.03
CA SER A 218 -22.07 -3.06 2.54
C SER A 218 -23.26 -3.19 1.57
N LEU A 219 -23.64 -2.10 0.90
CA LEU A 219 -24.66 -2.14 -0.15
C LEU A 219 -24.23 -2.99 -1.34
N VAL A 220 -22.95 -2.93 -1.74
CA VAL A 220 -22.42 -3.71 -2.86
C VAL A 220 -22.23 -5.19 -2.48
N GLU A 221 -21.77 -5.44 -1.25
CA GLU A 221 -21.52 -6.78 -0.72
C GLU A 221 -22.82 -7.54 -0.42
N LYS A 222 -23.74 -6.91 0.32
CA LYS A 222 -24.92 -7.56 0.90
C LYS A 222 -26.22 -7.19 0.22
N GLY A 223 -26.23 -6.13 -0.59
CA GLY A 223 -27.44 -5.56 -1.18
C GLY A 223 -28.21 -4.61 -0.25
N TRP A 224 -27.73 -4.37 0.98
CA TRP A 224 -28.35 -3.46 1.94
C TRP A 224 -27.30 -2.86 2.88
N ASN A 225 -27.56 -1.66 3.39
CA ASN A 225 -26.77 -1.07 4.46
C ASN A 225 -27.39 -1.45 5.82
N PRO A 226 -26.59 -1.88 6.80
CA PRO A 226 -27.07 -2.06 8.16
C PRO A 226 -27.58 -0.74 8.74
N LEU A 227 -28.65 -0.85 9.52
CA LEU A 227 -29.16 0.26 10.31
C LEU A 227 -28.08 0.68 11.31
N LEU A 228 -27.67 1.94 11.25
CA LEU A 228 -26.72 2.46 12.21
C LEU A 228 -27.47 2.80 13.51
N PRO A 229 -26.84 2.62 14.68
CA PRO A 229 -27.43 3.04 15.94
C PRO A 229 -27.98 4.47 15.92
N VAL A 230 -27.32 5.42 15.23
CA VAL A 230 -27.81 6.80 15.07
C VAL A 230 -29.20 6.90 14.40
N ASP A 231 -29.53 5.96 13.52
CA ASP A 231 -30.78 6.00 12.74
C ASP A 231 -32.01 5.67 13.60
N HIS A 232 -31.82 4.95 14.71
CA HIS A 232 -32.89 4.43 15.56
C HIS A 232 -32.81 4.88 17.03
N LEU A 233 -32.00 5.88 17.35
CA LEU A 233 -31.94 6.43 18.72
C LEU A 233 -33.30 6.99 19.13
N LYS A 234 -33.94 6.34 20.12
CA LYS A 234 -35.12 6.88 20.78
C LYS A 234 -34.73 8.12 21.58
N LYS A 235 -35.22 9.28 21.14
CA LYS A 235 -34.92 10.59 21.77
C LYS A 235 -35.50 10.73 23.19
N ASN A 236 -36.55 9.96 23.52
CA ASN A 236 -37.32 10.10 24.76
C ASN A 236 -37.30 8.80 25.58
N LEU A 237 -36.12 8.40 26.07
CA LEU A 237 -36.02 7.33 27.07
C LEU A 237 -36.19 7.93 28.47
N LEU A 238 -37.21 7.50 29.20
CA LEU A 238 -37.51 7.99 30.56
C LEU A 238 -36.44 7.58 31.59
N THR A 239 -35.73 6.48 31.34
CA THR A 239 -34.66 5.98 32.20
C THR A 239 -33.62 5.30 31.32
N ILE A 240 -32.36 5.69 31.47
CA ILE A 240 -31.23 5.11 30.75
C ILE A 240 -30.26 4.55 31.79
N HIS A 241 -29.95 3.26 31.71
CA HIS A 241 -28.95 2.64 32.58
C HIS A 241 -27.56 3.23 32.30
N PRO A 242 -26.74 3.56 33.32
CA PRO A 242 -25.41 4.16 33.14
C PRO A 242 -24.51 3.39 32.15
N THR A 243 -24.44 2.06 32.25
CA THR A 243 -23.66 1.22 31.33
C THR A 243 -24.14 1.29 29.87
N ALA A 244 -25.45 1.44 29.64
CA ALA A 244 -25.99 1.58 28.28
C ALA A 244 -25.64 2.95 27.70
N LYS A 245 -25.62 3.99 28.54
CA LYS A 245 -25.16 5.33 28.17
C LYS A 245 -23.68 5.33 27.80
N ASP A 246 -22.84 4.68 28.60
CA ASP A 246 -21.40 4.52 28.30
C ASP A 246 -21.17 3.82 26.97
N PHE A 247 -21.86 2.71 26.72
CA PHE A 247 -21.74 1.98 25.46
C PHE A 247 -22.12 2.87 24.27
N HIS A 248 -23.20 3.66 24.40
CA HIS A 248 -23.59 4.62 23.38
C HIS A 248 -22.54 5.71 23.16
N GLU A 249 -21.96 6.26 24.23
CA GLU A 249 -20.92 7.29 24.14
C GLU A 249 -19.62 6.76 23.53
N MET A 250 -19.19 5.56 23.91
CA MET A 250 -18.06 4.86 23.32
C MET A 250 -18.27 4.69 21.82
N TRP A 251 -19.42 4.13 21.43
CA TRP A 251 -19.75 3.88 20.03
C TRP A 251 -19.82 5.18 19.22
N LYS A 252 -20.48 6.21 19.75
CA LYS A 252 -20.59 7.51 19.10
C LYS A 252 -19.22 8.14 18.87
N ARG A 253 -18.32 8.11 19.86
CA ARG A 253 -16.96 8.63 19.71
C ARG A 253 -16.15 7.87 18.66
N ALA A 254 -16.28 6.54 18.60
CA ALA A 254 -15.61 5.74 17.58
C ALA A 254 -16.08 6.18 16.18
N CYS A 255 -17.39 6.17 15.93
CA CYS A 255 -17.93 6.56 14.63
C CYS A 255 -17.66 8.03 14.26
N ASP A 256 -17.77 8.98 15.19
CA ASP A 256 -17.47 10.40 14.93
C ASP A 256 -15.99 10.60 14.57
N THR A 257 -15.09 9.84 15.21
CA THR A 257 -13.65 9.87 14.90
C THR A 257 -13.40 9.26 13.52
N ASP A 258 -14.08 8.16 13.19
CA ASP A 258 -13.96 7.49 11.89
C ASP A 258 -14.45 8.36 10.74
N PHE A 259 -15.62 9.00 10.89
CA PHE A 259 -16.14 9.90 9.85
C PHE A 259 -15.15 11.03 9.53
N LYS A 260 -14.46 11.57 10.53
CA LYS A 260 -13.38 12.56 10.32
C LYS A 260 -12.18 11.93 9.62
N CYS A 261 -11.72 10.77 10.09
CA CYS A 261 -10.56 10.06 9.51
C CYS A 261 -10.79 9.63 8.04
N ILE A 262 -12.03 9.30 7.66
CA ILE A 262 -12.43 8.86 6.32
C ILE A 262 -12.72 10.04 5.39
N ALA A 263 -13.26 11.16 5.91
CA ALA A 263 -13.60 12.34 5.10
C ALA A 263 -12.37 13.18 4.70
N GLU A 264 -11.40 13.39 5.60
CA GLU A 264 -10.20 14.19 5.34
C GLU A 264 -9.29 13.70 4.18
N PRO A 265 -9.07 12.38 3.93
CA PRO A 265 -8.14 11.90 2.91
C PRO A 265 -8.64 11.93 1.46
N LYS A 266 -9.94 12.11 1.19
CA LYS A 266 -10.47 12.15 -0.20
C LYS A 266 -9.82 13.26 -1.04
N GLU A 267 -9.54 14.41 -0.43
CA GLU A 267 -8.89 15.56 -1.09
C GLU A 267 -7.36 15.38 -1.19
N TYR A 268 -6.74 14.76 -0.17
CA TYR A 268 -5.29 14.66 -0.04
C TYR A 268 -4.66 13.60 -0.96
N ASN A 269 -5.29 12.42 -1.09
CA ASN A 269 -4.73 11.30 -1.85
C ASN A 269 -4.76 11.52 -3.37
N LYS A 270 -5.84 12.11 -3.89
CA LYS A 270 -5.97 12.44 -5.32
C LYS A 270 -4.91 13.46 -5.75
N GLN A 271 -4.71 14.51 -4.95
CA GLN A 271 -3.72 15.55 -5.24
C GLN A 271 -2.27 15.04 -5.14
N ARG A 272 -1.98 14.04 -4.31
CA ARG A 272 -0.63 13.48 -4.13
C ARG A 272 -0.26 12.51 -5.26
N TRP A 273 -1.21 11.69 -5.73
CA TRP A 273 -0.98 10.71 -6.80
C TRP A 273 -0.62 11.39 -8.13
N ASP A 274 -1.42 12.37 -8.55
CA ASP A 274 -1.22 13.14 -9.80
C ASP A 274 0.08 13.99 -9.74
N LYS A 275 0.48 14.42 -8.54
CA LYS A 275 1.74 15.14 -8.31
C LYS A 275 2.98 14.24 -8.35
N THR A 276 2.89 12.91 -8.32
CA THR A 276 4.06 12.03 -8.14
C THR A 276 4.33 11.04 -9.27
N HIS A 277 3.46 10.94 -10.28
CA HIS A 277 3.61 10.03 -11.43
C HIS A 277 3.55 10.74 -12.79
N MET A 278 4.25 10.19 -13.79
CA MET A 278 4.27 10.65 -15.19
C MET A 278 4.18 9.41 -16.11
N GLU A 279 3.63 9.59 -17.32
CA GLU A 279 3.65 8.54 -18.33
C GLU A 279 5.07 8.39 -18.91
N PRO A 280 5.59 7.16 -19.01
CA PRO A 280 6.88 6.92 -19.64
C PRO A 280 6.80 6.91 -21.18
N ASP A 281 7.79 7.51 -21.84
CA ASP A 281 7.96 7.56 -23.32
C ASP A 281 9.21 6.77 -23.77
N PHE A 282 9.35 5.52 -23.32
CA PHE A 282 10.46 4.64 -23.72
C PHE A 282 10.15 3.92 -25.04
N LYS A 283 11.17 3.73 -25.88
CA LYS A 283 11.09 2.98 -27.14
C LYS A 283 12.06 1.80 -27.15
N GLU A 284 11.74 0.80 -27.98
CA GLU A 284 12.65 -0.33 -28.20
C GLU A 284 13.95 0.17 -28.82
N GLY A 285 15.09 -0.24 -28.25
CA GLY A 285 16.42 0.24 -28.63
C GLY A 285 16.98 1.40 -27.79
N ASP A 286 16.19 2.05 -26.93
CA ASP A 286 16.70 3.10 -26.05
C ASP A 286 17.72 2.56 -25.03
N GLN A 287 18.68 3.41 -24.66
CA GLN A 287 19.61 3.16 -23.56
C GLN A 287 19.00 3.65 -22.25
N MET A 288 19.27 2.91 -21.18
CA MET A 288 18.71 3.19 -19.86
C MET A 288 19.65 2.74 -18.74
N LEU A 289 19.50 3.39 -17.59
CA LEU A 289 20.15 3.03 -16.34
C LEU A 289 19.13 2.42 -15.38
N ALA A 290 19.39 1.22 -14.86
CA ALA A 290 18.54 0.51 -13.91
C ALA A 290 18.96 0.79 -12.46
N SER A 291 18.00 0.97 -11.55
CA SER A 291 18.28 1.26 -10.14
C SER A 291 18.93 0.08 -9.42
N LYS A 292 19.86 0.37 -8.49
CA LYS A 292 20.58 -0.63 -7.69
C LYS A 292 19.73 -1.42 -6.68
N LEU A 293 18.47 -1.05 -6.48
CA LEU A 293 17.54 -1.80 -5.60
C LEU A 293 17.44 -3.28 -5.98
N ASN A 294 17.69 -3.63 -7.25
CA ASN A 294 17.63 -5.00 -7.75
C ASN A 294 19.00 -5.67 -7.93
N PHE A 295 20.12 -5.06 -7.50
CA PHE A 295 21.46 -5.59 -7.72
C PHE A 295 22.21 -5.98 -6.45
N ASN A 296 22.30 -7.29 -6.16
CA ASN A 296 23.25 -7.83 -5.18
C ASN A 296 24.68 -7.75 -5.76
N TYR A 297 25.55 -6.99 -5.09
CA TYR A 297 26.97 -6.88 -5.43
C TYR A 297 27.82 -7.29 -4.23
N HIS A 298 28.89 -8.04 -4.49
CA HIS A 298 29.72 -8.69 -3.47
C HIS A 298 30.79 -7.79 -2.79
N GLU A 299 31.00 -6.51 -3.20
CA GLU A 299 32.09 -5.68 -2.61
C GLU A 299 31.73 -4.20 -2.31
N GLY A 300 32.11 -3.69 -1.12
CA GLY A 300 32.04 -2.27 -0.67
C GLY A 300 31.01 -1.94 0.44
N THR A 301 30.95 -0.70 0.95
CA THR A 301 29.92 -0.26 1.93
C THR A 301 28.70 0.36 1.22
N LYS A 302 27.47 0.08 1.69
CA LYS A 302 26.18 0.52 1.05
C LYS A 302 26.06 2.03 0.80
N LYS A 303 26.75 2.88 1.57
CA LYS A 303 26.64 4.36 1.50
C LYS A 303 27.50 5.02 0.41
N MET A 304 28.56 4.35 -0.08
CA MET A 304 29.58 4.97 -0.96
C MET A 304 29.54 4.47 -2.41
N ARG A 305 28.51 3.70 -2.79
CA ARG A 305 28.38 3.18 -4.17
C ARG A 305 27.43 4.06 -4.98
N GLU A 306 27.59 4.04 -6.30
CA GLU A 306 26.68 4.76 -7.22
C GLU A 306 25.23 4.26 -7.02
N SER A 307 24.20 4.88 -7.57
CA SER A 307 22.78 4.53 -7.34
C SER A 307 22.13 3.73 -8.48
N PHE A 308 22.75 3.69 -9.67
CA PHE A 308 22.24 3.03 -10.88
C PHE A 308 23.31 2.14 -11.57
N VAL A 309 22.86 1.20 -12.41
CA VAL A 309 23.65 0.23 -13.19
C VAL A 309 23.26 0.32 -14.67
N GLY A 310 24.25 0.29 -15.55
CA GLY A 310 24.09 0.36 -17.01
C GLY A 310 25.24 1.14 -17.66
N PRO A 311 25.14 1.50 -18.95
CA PRO A 311 23.91 1.51 -19.77
C PRO A 311 23.44 0.11 -20.20
N LEU A 312 22.12 -0.10 -20.20
CA LEU A 312 21.43 -1.31 -20.68
C LEU A 312 20.52 -0.94 -21.85
N THR A 313 20.39 -1.82 -22.84
CA THR A 313 19.54 -1.59 -24.02
C THR A 313 18.19 -2.27 -23.86
N ILE A 314 17.09 -1.55 -24.14
CA ILE A 314 15.74 -2.11 -24.17
C ILE A 314 15.60 -3.03 -25.37
N ILE A 315 15.32 -4.32 -25.12
CA ILE A 315 15.01 -5.31 -26.15
C ILE A 315 13.55 -5.15 -26.57
N ARG A 316 12.64 -5.09 -25.60
CA ARG A 316 11.20 -4.90 -25.84
C ARG A 316 10.48 -4.34 -24.63
N LEU A 317 9.32 -3.72 -24.87
CA LEU A 317 8.42 -3.24 -23.83
C LEU A 317 7.43 -4.36 -23.45
N ILE A 318 7.43 -4.76 -22.18
CA ILE A 318 6.44 -5.71 -21.63
C ILE A 318 5.27 -4.88 -21.07
N GLY A 319 4.30 -4.61 -21.94
CA GLY A 319 3.22 -3.66 -21.65
C GLY A 319 3.74 -2.22 -21.52
N LYS A 320 3.04 -1.38 -20.75
CA LYS A 320 3.42 0.05 -20.56
C LYS A 320 4.38 0.30 -19.38
N ASN A 321 4.67 -0.73 -18.57
CA ASN A 321 5.25 -0.54 -17.23
C ASN A 321 6.49 -1.38 -16.93
N ALA A 322 6.90 -2.27 -17.83
CA ALA A 322 8.11 -3.04 -17.68
C ALA A 322 8.91 -3.03 -18.99
N VAL A 323 10.23 -2.98 -18.85
CA VAL A 323 11.20 -3.00 -19.93
C VAL A 323 12.01 -4.29 -19.80
N GLU A 324 12.09 -5.06 -20.88
CA GLU A 324 13.03 -6.16 -20.98
C GLU A 324 14.34 -5.62 -21.55
N VAL A 325 15.45 -5.88 -20.87
CA VAL A 325 16.75 -5.31 -21.20
C VAL A 325 17.78 -6.39 -21.49
N LYS A 326 18.74 -6.05 -22.35
CA LYS A 326 19.90 -6.90 -22.61
C LYS A 326 20.88 -6.79 -21.44
N LEU A 327 20.94 -7.85 -20.63
CA LEU A 327 21.89 -7.96 -19.53
C LEU A 327 23.30 -8.30 -20.06
N THR A 328 24.33 -7.65 -19.53
CA THR A 328 25.74 -8.03 -19.75
C THR A 328 26.08 -9.31 -18.98
N GLU A 329 27.17 -10.00 -19.35
CA GLU A 329 27.57 -11.29 -18.75
C GLU A 329 27.65 -11.24 -17.21
N GLU A 330 28.06 -10.09 -16.65
CA GLU A 330 28.11 -9.82 -15.21
C GLU A 330 26.75 -9.92 -14.49
N PHE A 331 25.63 -9.77 -15.21
CA PHE A 331 24.27 -9.79 -14.64
C PHE A 331 23.41 -10.95 -15.14
N SER A 332 24.00 -11.92 -15.86
CA SER A 332 23.32 -13.09 -16.45
C SER A 332 22.44 -13.90 -15.47
N ARG A 333 22.71 -13.83 -14.17
CA ARG A 333 21.92 -14.50 -13.11
C ARG A 333 20.63 -13.76 -12.70
N LYS A 334 20.36 -12.56 -13.23
CA LYS A 334 19.16 -11.77 -12.90
C LYS A 334 18.08 -11.87 -13.96
N HIS A 335 16.83 -11.70 -13.52
CA HIS A 335 15.71 -11.63 -14.42
C HIS A 335 15.85 -10.37 -15.31
N PRO A 336 15.73 -10.48 -16.66
CA PRO A 336 16.01 -9.40 -17.60
C PRO A 336 14.90 -8.33 -17.66
N VAL A 337 13.89 -8.40 -16.80
CA VAL A 337 12.71 -7.52 -16.82
C VAL A 337 12.77 -6.57 -15.64
N PHE A 338 12.74 -5.26 -15.93
CA PHE A 338 12.76 -4.21 -14.92
C PHE A 338 11.50 -3.33 -15.03
N PRO A 339 10.90 -2.91 -13.91
CA PRO A 339 9.78 -1.99 -13.94
C PRO A 339 10.25 -0.58 -14.31
N VAL A 340 9.44 0.14 -15.09
CA VAL A 340 9.76 1.46 -15.63
C VAL A 340 9.92 2.52 -14.51
N SER A 341 9.37 2.26 -13.32
CA SER A 341 9.59 3.07 -12.11
C SER A 341 11.01 2.99 -11.55
N LEU A 342 11.77 1.94 -11.87
CA LEU A 342 13.13 1.70 -11.36
C LEU A 342 14.20 2.01 -12.39
N VAL A 343 13.83 2.56 -13.54
CA VAL A 343 14.74 2.86 -14.62
C VAL A 343 14.75 4.35 -14.92
N LYS A 344 15.78 4.80 -15.62
CA LYS A 344 15.87 6.16 -16.16
C LYS A 344 16.54 6.10 -17.54
N PRO A 345 16.21 7.04 -18.45
CA PRO A 345 16.95 7.21 -19.70
C PRO A 345 18.45 7.43 -19.42
#